data_AF-A0A1V9K980-F1
#
_entry.id   AF-A0A1V9K980-F1
#
_cell.length_a   1.000
_cell.length_b   1.000
_cell.length_c   1.000
_cell.angle_alpha   90.00
_cell.angle_beta   90.00
_cell.angle_gamma   90.00
#
_symmetry.space_group_name_H-M   'P 1'
#
loop_
_entity.id
_entity.type
_entity.pdbx_description
1 polymer ?
#
loop_
_entity_poly.entity_id
_entity_poly.type
_entity_poly.pdbx_seq_one_letter_code
_entity_poly.pdbx_strand_id
1 'polypeptide(L)'
;MTQQPHQEPELTGPAGSAFRVPDIAENPAVLEQWIITARDWHPIWYQYLLALISLADMPDMPPANRHRKGVTHELVVFALDPEDGPLRPETFVDRRPTEFVLTPANVVEQVTTTDDQARHLTRLCANAVVHGRLIPETGDSPDHIRAMWRTSISQTLDHSRDPHHGRAN
;
A
#
# COMPACT_ATOMS: atom_id res chain seq x y z
N MET A 1 -19.76 27.71 -0.78
CA MET A 1 -18.74 26.66 -0.59
C MET A 1 -19.48 25.38 -0.24
N THR A 2 -19.62 24.47 -1.20
CA THR A 2 -20.24 23.17 -0.95
C THR A 2 -19.20 22.32 -0.23
N GLN A 3 -19.43 21.98 1.04
CA GLN A 3 -18.61 20.97 1.73
C GLN A 3 -18.73 19.67 0.93
N GLN A 4 -17.62 19.16 0.39
CA GLN A 4 -17.60 17.80 -0.11
C GLN A 4 -17.87 16.86 1.08
N PRO A 5 -18.75 15.86 0.93
CA PRO A 5 -19.02 14.91 1.99
C PRO A 5 -17.72 14.21 2.37
N HIS A 6 -17.43 14.13 3.67
CA HIS A 6 -16.30 13.36 4.18
C HIS A 6 -16.45 11.91 3.71
N GLN A 7 -15.46 11.40 2.97
CA GLN A 7 -15.45 9.99 2.59
C GLN A 7 -15.34 9.11 3.85
N GLU A 8 -16.11 8.02 3.92
CA GLU A 8 -15.94 6.99 4.94
C GLU A 8 -14.78 6.04 4.57
N PRO A 9 -14.10 5.43 5.56
CA PRO A 9 -13.07 4.45 5.27
C PRO A 9 -13.66 3.24 4.53
N GLU A 10 -12.98 2.82 3.48
CA GLU A 10 -13.40 1.64 2.71
C GLU A 10 -13.08 0.33 3.44
N LEU A 11 -12.05 0.35 4.29
CA LEU A 11 -11.69 -0.76 5.17
C LEU A 11 -11.63 -0.27 6.61
N THR A 12 -12.17 -1.05 7.53
CA THR A 12 -12.06 -0.81 8.98
C THR A 12 -11.83 -2.14 9.67
N GLY A 13 -10.92 -2.16 10.64
CA GLY A 13 -10.62 -3.31 11.47
C GLY A 13 -10.18 -2.89 12.87
N PRO A 14 -9.89 -3.84 13.77
CA PRO A 14 -9.54 -3.55 15.16
C PRO A 14 -8.27 -2.71 15.32
N ALA A 15 -7.35 -2.75 14.35
CA ALA A 15 -6.08 -2.04 14.40
C ALA A 15 -6.10 -0.71 13.63
N GLY A 16 -7.21 -0.35 12.96
CA GLY A 16 -7.26 0.89 12.19
C GLY A 16 -8.33 0.95 11.11
N SER A 17 -8.12 1.87 10.18
CA SER A 17 -8.96 2.07 9.01
C SER A 17 -8.13 2.43 7.79
N ALA A 18 -8.69 2.24 6.60
CA ALA A 18 -8.02 2.63 5.36
C ALA A 18 -8.98 3.25 4.36
N PHE A 19 -8.49 4.29 3.69
CA PHE A 19 -9.16 4.96 2.58
C PHE A 19 -8.40 4.62 1.30
N ARG A 20 -9.13 4.24 0.26
CA ARG A 20 -8.57 4.20 -1.09
C ARG A 20 -8.47 5.63 -1.61
N VAL A 21 -7.33 6.00 -2.18
CA VAL A 21 -7.14 7.30 -2.81
C VAL A 21 -7.73 7.23 -4.23
N PRO A 22 -8.77 8.02 -4.55
CA PRO A 22 -9.34 8.08 -5.89
C PRO A 22 -8.40 8.87 -6.80
N ASP A 23 -8.49 8.60 -8.10
CA ASP A 23 -7.85 9.37 -9.17
C ASP A 23 -6.32 9.54 -9.05
N ILE A 24 -5.59 8.50 -9.47
CA ILE A 24 -4.12 8.42 -9.46
C ILE A 24 -3.45 9.01 -10.72
N ALA A 25 -4.17 9.83 -11.49
CA ALA A 25 -3.85 10.17 -12.87
C ALA A 25 -2.51 10.90 -13.10
N GLU A 26 -1.84 11.40 -12.05
CA GLU A 26 -0.58 12.14 -12.19
C GLU A 26 0.63 11.26 -12.56
N ASN A 27 0.67 10.00 -12.14
CA ASN A 27 1.76 9.09 -12.48
C ASN A 27 1.20 7.81 -13.09
N PRO A 28 1.38 7.56 -14.40
CA PRO A 28 0.82 6.40 -15.07
C PRO A 28 1.35 5.06 -14.53
N ALA A 29 2.48 5.07 -13.80
CA ALA A 29 3.01 3.89 -13.13
C ALA A 29 2.26 3.56 -11.84
N VAL A 30 1.66 4.52 -11.15
CA VAL A 30 0.90 4.25 -9.93
C VAL A 30 -0.43 3.65 -10.32
N LEU A 31 -0.66 2.40 -9.89
CA LEU A 31 -1.88 1.67 -10.18
C LEU A 31 -2.90 1.83 -9.07
N GLU A 32 -2.48 1.89 -7.80
CA GLU A 32 -3.41 1.99 -6.68
C GLU A 32 -2.74 2.57 -5.43
N GLN A 33 -3.50 3.29 -4.60
CA GLN A 33 -3.01 3.87 -3.36
C GLN A 33 -4.04 3.78 -2.25
N TRP A 34 -3.54 3.57 -1.03
CA TRP A 34 -4.31 3.48 0.21
C TRP A 34 -3.66 4.33 1.29
N ILE A 35 -4.45 5.18 1.95
CA ILE A 35 -4.07 5.82 3.21
C ILE A 35 -4.56 4.90 4.33
N ILE A 36 -3.65 4.40 5.14
CA ILE A 36 -3.95 3.51 6.26
C ILE A 36 -3.70 4.29 7.55
N THR A 37 -4.71 4.41 8.40
CA THR A 37 -4.58 4.95 9.76
C THR A 37 -4.48 3.78 10.74
N ALA A 38 -3.36 3.64 11.42
CA ALA A 38 -3.11 2.55 12.36
C ALA A 38 -2.30 3.07 13.57
N ARG A 39 -3.04 3.45 14.62
CA ARG A 39 -2.55 4.25 15.78
C ARG A 39 -1.64 3.50 16.74
N ASP A 40 -1.69 2.17 16.72
CA ASP A 40 -0.97 1.35 17.69
C ASP A 40 0.47 1.02 17.25
N TRP A 41 0.86 1.37 16.02
CA TRP A 41 2.17 0.98 15.47
C TRP A 41 3.30 1.96 15.78
N HIS A 42 3.00 3.26 15.90
CA HIS A 42 4.00 4.25 16.26
C HIS A 42 3.36 5.49 16.91
N PRO A 43 3.97 6.09 17.96
CA PRO A 43 3.34 7.14 18.75
C PRO A 43 3.29 8.53 18.07
N ILE A 44 4.10 8.78 17.04
CA ILE A 44 4.21 10.09 16.37
C ILE A 44 3.52 10.08 15.01
N TRP A 45 4.06 9.34 14.03
CA TRP A 45 3.35 9.05 12.78
C TRP A 45 2.48 7.79 12.95
N TYR A 46 1.24 7.84 12.53
CA TYR A 46 0.31 6.70 12.62
C TYR A 46 -0.48 6.50 11.34
N GLN A 47 -0.13 7.23 10.28
CA GLN A 47 -0.69 7.02 8.96
C GLN A 47 0.39 6.55 8.00
N TYR A 48 -0.02 5.71 7.06
CA TYR A 48 0.86 5.08 6.09
C TYR A 48 0.24 5.16 4.70
N LEU A 49 1.07 5.37 3.69
CA LEU A 49 0.71 5.22 2.29
C LEU A 49 1.14 3.84 1.82
N LEU A 50 0.18 3.01 1.43
CA LEU A 50 0.45 1.80 0.65
C LEU A 50 0.18 2.10 -0.83
N ALA A 51 1.23 2.03 -1.66
CA ALA A 51 1.15 2.25 -3.08
C ALA A 51 1.48 0.97 -3.86
N LEU A 52 0.73 0.74 -4.95
CA LEU A 52 1.00 -0.25 -5.97
C LEU A 52 1.51 0.45 -7.22
N ILE A 53 2.68 0.03 -7.69
CA ILE A 53 3.39 0.62 -8.82
C ILE A 53 3.62 -0.45 -9.90
N SER A 54 3.31 -0.13 -11.15
CA SER A 54 3.71 -0.89 -12.32
C SER A 54 5.20 -0.67 -12.57
N LEU A 55 5.92 -1.78 -12.75
CA LEU A 55 7.33 -1.77 -13.15
C LEU A 55 7.46 -1.93 -14.66
N ALA A 56 6.42 -1.64 -15.46
CA ALA A 56 6.54 -1.59 -16.91
C ALA A 56 7.43 -0.40 -17.34
N ASP A 57 8.14 -0.54 -18.46
CA ASP A 57 8.82 0.62 -19.05
C ASP A 57 7.77 1.54 -19.65
N MET A 58 7.88 2.85 -19.39
CA MET A 58 6.94 3.86 -19.87
C MET A 58 7.67 4.94 -20.67
N PRO A 59 7.04 5.48 -21.73
CA PRO A 59 7.59 6.63 -22.44
C PRO A 59 7.92 7.77 -21.46
N ASP A 60 9.06 8.42 -21.67
CA ASP A 60 9.49 9.59 -20.90
C ASP A 60 9.72 9.37 -19.39
N MET A 61 9.75 8.11 -18.93
CA MET A 61 10.12 7.75 -17.57
C MET A 61 11.45 6.97 -17.53
N PRO A 62 12.30 7.18 -16.50
CA PRO A 62 13.43 6.31 -16.26
C PRO A 62 12.99 4.85 -16.07
N PRO A 63 13.81 3.86 -16.45
CA PRO A 63 13.51 2.46 -16.19
C PRO A 63 13.27 2.20 -14.71
N ALA A 64 12.27 1.39 -14.39
CA ALA A 64 12.00 0.99 -13.02
C ALA A 64 13.19 0.24 -12.40
N ASN A 65 13.49 0.52 -11.13
CA ASN A 65 14.58 -0.13 -10.42
C ASN A 65 14.19 -1.55 -10.01
N ARG A 66 14.56 -2.56 -10.80
CA ARG A 66 14.20 -3.96 -10.56
C ARG A 66 15.34 -4.69 -9.85
N HIS A 67 15.06 -5.23 -8.66
CA HIS A 67 16.04 -5.99 -7.89
C HIS A 67 16.00 -7.50 -8.16
N ARG A 68 14.97 -7.97 -8.89
CA ARG A 68 14.81 -9.36 -9.30
C ARG A 68 14.42 -9.41 -10.78
N LYS A 69 14.79 -10.47 -11.49
CA LYS A 69 14.44 -10.64 -12.90
C LYS A 69 12.94 -10.96 -13.04
N GLY A 70 12.26 -10.29 -13.98
CA GLY A 70 10.88 -10.60 -14.37
C GLY A 70 9.78 -10.07 -13.43
N VAL A 71 10.11 -9.22 -12.47
CA VAL A 71 9.12 -8.54 -11.64
C VAL A 71 8.34 -7.51 -12.46
N THR A 72 7.03 -7.43 -12.22
CA THR A 72 6.10 -6.58 -12.98
C THR A 72 5.48 -5.48 -12.13
N HIS A 73 5.43 -5.68 -10.80
CA HIS A 73 4.79 -4.74 -9.87
C HIS A 73 5.64 -4.58 -8.61
N GLU A 74 5.45 -3.45 -7.94
CA GLU A 74 6.03 -3.14 -6.63
C GLU A 74 4.95 -2.62 -5.68
N LEU A 75 4.89 -3.19 -4.48
CA LEU A 75 4.15 -2.63 -3.37
C LEU A 75 5.12 -1.88 -2.46
N VAL A 76 4.77 -0.64 -2.13
CA VAL A 76 5.58 0.21 -1.27
C VAL A 76 4.74 0.75 -0.11
N VAL A 77 5.27 0.66 1.10
CA VAL A 77 4.71 1.28 2.30
C VAL A 77 5.63 2.40 2.75
N PHE A 78 5.05 3.59 2.90
CA PHE A 78 5.69 4.74 3.54
C PHE A 78 4.90 5.15 4.76
N ALA A 79 5.58 5.55 5.83
CA ALA A 79 4.98 6.39 6.86
C ALA A 79 4.65 7.77 6.26
N LEU A 80 3.55 8.36 6.72
CA LEU A 80 3.13 9.70 6.34
C LEU A 80 3.51 10.71 7.44
N ASP A 81 3.95 11.88 7.01
CA ASP A 81 4.34 12.99 7.86
C ASP A 81 3.09 13.49 8.63
N PRO A 82 3.13 13.49 9.98
CA PRO A 82 2.00 13.93 10.79
C PRO A 82 1.82 15.46 10.85
N GLU A 83 2.77 16.28 10.36
CA GLU A 83 2.70 17.75 10.46
C GLU A 83 1.47 18.34 9.76
N ASP A 84 1.03 17.73 8.66
CA ASP A 84 -0.15 18.14 7.89
C ASP A 84 -1.48 17.54 8.46
N GLY A 85 -1.44 16.93 9.64
CA GLY A 85 -2.59 16.34 10.33
C GLY A 85 -2.99 14.97 9.76
N PRO A 86 -4.14 14.40 10.18
CA PRO A 86 -4.59 13.15 9.59
C PRO A 86 -4.98 13.39 8.12
N LEU A 87 -4.11 12.94 7.22
CA LEU A 87 -4.29 12.98 5.78
C LEU A 87 -5.48 12.12 5.39
N ARG A 88 -6.23 12.60 4.41
CA ARG A 88 -7.39 11.93 3.82
C ARG A 88 -7.28 12.01 2.29
N PRO A 89 -8.08 11.24 1.53
CA PRO A 89 -8.05 11.32 0.08
C PRO A 89 -8.22 12.74 -0.47
N GLU A 90 -9.03 13.57 0.20
CA GLU A 90 -9.27 14.96 -0.21
C GLU A 90 -8.03 15.85 -0.04
N THR A 91 -7.06 15.44 0.78
CA THR A 91 -5.79 16.16 0.97
C THR A 91 -4.92 16.14 -0.30
N PHE A 92 -5.14 15.15 -1.18
CA PHE A 92 -4.30 14.92 -2.37
C PHE A 92 -4.88 15.49 -3.67
N VAL A 93 -6.00 16.22 -3.61
CA VAL A 93 -6.63 16.80 -4.80
C VAL A 93 -5.68 17.74 -5.55
N ASP A 94 -4.90 18.53 -4.81
CA ASP A 94 -3.97 19.53 -5.35
C ASP A 94 -2.50 19.29 -4.94
N ARG A 95 -2.21 18.18 -4.25
CA ARG A 95 -0.87 17.84 -3.73
C ARG A 95 -0.57 16.36 -3.96
N ARG A 96 0.67 16.05 -4.30
CA ARG A 96 1.10 14.66 -4.52
C ARG A 96 1.18 13.90 -3.21
N PRO A 97 0.71 12.65 -3.10
CA PRO A 97 0.92 11.81 -1.92
C PRO A 97 2.39 11.69 -1.52
N THR A 98 3.31 11.72 -2.48
CA THR A 98 4.77 11.67 -2.25
C THR A 98 5.34 12.92 -1.59
N GLU A 99 4.59 14.02 -1.49
CA GLU A 99 4.99 15.21 -0.73
C GLU A 99 4.80 15.03 0.77
N PHE A 100 4.08 13.98 1.18
CA PHE A 100 3.74 13.70 2.57
C PHE A 100 4.41 12.44 3.11
N VAL A 101 5.21 11.75 2.30
CA VAL A 101 5.87 10.51 2.76
C VAL A 101 7.14 10.83 3.53
N LEU A 102 7.32 10.16 4.66
CA LEU A 102 8.60 10.08 5.35
C LEU A 102 9.49 9.08 4.61
N THR A 103 10.78 9.40 4.51
CA THR A 103 11.78 8.52 3.91
C THR A 103 12.77 8.03 4.97
N PRO A 104 13.28 6.79 4.85
CA PRO A 104 13.08 5.83 3.76
C PRO A 104 11.72 5.09 3.80
N ALA A 105 11.38 4.39 2.72
CA ALA A 105 10.24 3.47 2.71
C ALA A 105 10.37 2.39 3.79
N ASN A 106 9.28 2.09 4.49
CA ASN A 106 9.22 1.04 5.49
C ASN A 106 9.32 -0.34 4.81
N VAL A 107 8.51 -0.56 3.78
CA VAL A 107 8.44 -1.83 3.03
C VAL A 107 8.49 -1.57 1.53
N VAL A 108 9.27 -2.37 0.81
CA VAL A 108 9.32 -2.41 -0.66
C VAL A 108 9.35 -3.88 -1.08
N GLU A 109 8.33 -4.36 -1.77
CA GLU A 109 8.29 -5.74 -2.28
C GLU A 109 7.86 -5.80 -3.75
N GLN A 110 8.70 -6.45 -4.56
CA GLN A 110 8.48 -6.63 -5.99
C GLN A 110 7.94 -8.02 -6.29
N VAL A 111 6.92 -8.09 -7.15
CA VAL A 111 6.19 -9.31 -7.49
C VAL A 111 5.97 -9.45 -9.00
N THR A 112 5.74 -10.69 -9.43
CA THR A 112 5.35 -11.03 -10.81
C THR A 112 3.91 -11.53 -10.81
N THR A 113 3.00 -10.72 -11.34
CA THR A 113 1.55 -10.97 -11.37
C THR A 113 0.88 -10.05 -12.39
N THR A 114 -0.44 -10.17 -12.59
CA THR A 114 -1.23 -9.26 -13.43
C THR A 114 -1.70 -8.05 -12.63
N ASP A 115 -2.06 -6.95 -13.29
CA ASP A 115 -2.58 -5.74 -12.64
C ASP A 115 -3.79 -6.04 -11.73
N ASP A 116 -4.74 -6.85 -12.19
CA ASP A 116 -5.92 -7.22 -11.41
C ASP A 116 -5.56 -7.97 -10.12
N GLN A 117 -4.63 -8.94 -10.22
CA GLN A 117 -4.13 -9.68 -9.06
C GLN A 117 -3.33 -8.77 -8.12
N ALA A 118 -2.55 -7.83 -8.66
CA ALA A 118 -1.77 -6.88 -7.88
C ALA A 118 -2.68 -5.90 -7.10
N ARG A 119 -3.75 -5.40 -7.73
CA ARG A 119 -4.76 -4.55 -7.09
C ARG A 119 -5.48 -5.30 -5.97
N HIS A 120 -5.90 -6.54 -6.25
CA HIS A 120 -6.52 -7.40 -5.25
C HIS A 120 -5.58 -7.67 -4.07
N LEU A 121 -4.33 -8.01 -4.34
CA LEU A 121 -3.29 -8.19 -3.32
C LEU A 121 -3.08 -6.93 -2.49
N THR A 122 -3.02 -5.75 -3.12
CA THR A 122 -2.82 -4.46 -2.43
C THR A 122 -3.97 -4.17 -1.46
N ARG A 123 -5.22 -4.41 -1.88
CA ARG A 123 -6.39 -4.33 -0.98
C ARG A 123 -6.27 -5.33 0.17
N LEU A 124 -5.86 -6.57 -0.09
CA LEU A 124 -5.67 -7.57 0.96
C LEU A 124 -4.58 -7.16 1.96
N CYS A 125 -3.49 -6.54 1.49
CA CYS A 125 -2.44 -5.98 2.35
C CYS A 125 -2.98 -4.84 3.22
N ALA A 126 -3.68 -3.86 2.65
CA ALA A 126 -4.33 -2.80 3.43
C ALA A 126 -5.29 -3.38 4.47
N ASN A 127 -6.10 -4.37 4.08
CA ASN A 127 -7.01 -5.07 4.98
C ASN A 127 -6.27 -5.81 6.11
N ALA A 128 -5.17 -6.48 5.79
CA ALA A 128 -4.35 -7.18 6.77
C ALA A 128 -3.74 -6.21 7.78
N VAL A 129 -3.29 -5.01 7.35
CA VAL A 129 -2.80 -3.97 8.26
C VAL A 129 -3.88 -3.50 9.22
N VAL A 130 -5.08 -3.13 8.72
CA VAL A 130 -6.16 -2.65 9.61
C VAL A 130 -6.72 -3.74 10.54
N HIS A 131 -6.42 -5.01 10.27
CA HIS A 131 -6.72 -6.14 11.15
C HIS A 131 -5.54 -6.60 12.01
N GLY A 132 -4.41 -5.88 12.00
CA GLY A 132 -3.25 -6.18 12.83
C GLY A 132 -2.45 -7.41 12.39
N ARG A 133 -2.62 -7.87 11.15
CA ARG A 133 -1.94 -9.05 10.58
C ARG A 133 -0.68 -8.71 9.78
N LEU A 134 -0.58 -7.46 9.32
CA LEU A 134 0.64 -6.90 8.75
C LEU A 134 1.00 -5.62 9.51
N ILE A 135 2.30 -5.44 9.74
CA ILE A 135 2.86 -4.31 10.48
C ILE A 135 3.42 -3.32 9.44
N PRO A 136 2.86 -2.11 9.30
CA PRO A 136 3.30 -1.14 8.30
C PRO A 136 4.56 -0.37 8.73
N GLU A 137 4.87 -0.36 10.03
CA GLU A 137 6.06 0.24 10.62
C GLU A 137 7.16 -0.80 10.77
N THR A 138 8.41 -0.41 10.51
CA THR A 138 9.59 -1.27 10.68
C THR A 138 10.28 -1.13 12.03
N GLY A 139 10.15 0.03 12.68
CA GLY A 139 10.68 0.30 14.02
C GLY A 139 12.13 -0.17 14.22
N ASP A 140 12.34 -0.98 15.25
CA ASP A 140 13.64 -1.57 15.62
C ASP A 140 13.93 -2.92 14.93
N SER A 141 12.99 -3.47 14.17
CA SER A 141 13.05 -4.83 13.61
C SER A 141 12.78 -4.88 12.09
N PRO A 142 13.45 -4.04 11.27
CA PRO A 142 13.13 -3.86 9.86
C PRO A 142 13.21 -5.15 9.04
N ASP A 143 14.21 -6.01 9.29
CA ASP A 143 14.39 -7.25 8.53
C ASP A 143 13.28 -8.26 8.82
N HIS A 144 12.83 -8.37 10.07
CA HIS A 144 11.74 -9.25 10.46
C HIS A 144 10.43 -8.82 9.81
N ILE A 145 10.11 -7.53 9.87
CA ILE A 145 8.86 -6.97 9.34
C ILE A 145 8.83 -7.08 7.82
N ARG A 146 9.92 -6.77 7.13
CA ARG A 146 10.03 -6.95 5.67
C ARG A 146 9.94 -8.43 5.27
N ALA A 147 10.54 -9.33 6.03
CA ALA A 147 10.41 -10.77 5.79
C ALA A 147 8.95 -11.25 5.95
N MET A 148 8.24 -10.80 6.97
CA MET A 148 6.82 -11.09 7.17
C MET A 148 5.97 -10.62 5.98
N TRP A 149 6.15 -9.37 5.53
CA TRP A 149 5.46 -8.85 4.34
C TRP A 149 5.71 -9.72 3.11
N ARG A 150 6.98 -10.06 2.85
CA ARG A 150 7.36 -10.93 1.74
C ARG A 150 6.68 -12.29 1.81
N THR A 151 6.72 -12.94 2.97
CA THR A 151 6.10 -14.25 3.18
C THR A 151 4.59 -14.19 2.97
N SER A 152 3.90 -13.20 3.53
CA SER A 152 2.44 -13.04 3.37
C SER A 152 2.04 -12.77 1.92
N ILE A 153 2.80 -11.93 1.21
CA ILE A 153 2.58 -11.65 -0.22
C ILE A 153 2.76 -12.92 -1.05
N SER A 154 3.88 -13.64 -0.86
CA SER A 154 4.14 -14.89 -1.59
C SER A 154 3.06 -15.93 -1.35
N GLN A 155 2.68 -16.17 -0.09
CA GLN A 155 1.62 -17.12 0.25
C GLN A 155 0.29 -16.73 -0.40
N THR A 156 -0.08 -15.45 -0.37
CA THR A 156 -1.35 -14.98 -0.96
C THR A 156 -1.37 -15.18 -2.48
N LEU A 157 -0.26 -14.87 -3.16
CA LEU A 157 -0.14 -15.08 -4.60
C LEU A 157 -0.17 -16.56 -4.96
N ASP A 158 0.47 -17.43 -4.18
CA ASP A 158 0.45 -18.87 -4.42
C ASP A 158 -0.96 -19.45 -4.28
N HIS A 159 -1.73 -19.03 -3.26
CA HIS A 159 -3.14 -19.42 -3.11
C HIS A 159 -4.01 -18.91 -4.26
N SER A 160 -3.75 -17.70 -4.77
CA SER A 160 -4.53 -17.14 -5.89
C SER A 160 -4.31 -17.88 -7.22
N ARG A 161 -3.21 -18.64 -7.32
CA ARG A 161 -2.85 -19.44 -8.51
C ARG A 161 -3.39 -20.86 -8.44
N ASP A 162 -3.81 -21.34 -7.26
CA ASP A 162 -4.40 -22.66 -7.08
C ASP A 162 -5.94 -22.56 -6.98
N PRO A 163 -6.69 -22.87 -8.06
CA PRO A 163 -8.15 -22.82 -8.05
C PRO A 163 -8.82 -23.89 -7.16
N HIS A 164 -8.07 -24.81 -6.53
CA HIS A 164 -8.62 -25.96 -5.79
C HIS A 164 -8.72 -25.79 -4.27
N HIS A 165 -8.39 -24.62 -3.70
CA HIS A 165 -8.57 -24.34 -2.25
C HIS A 165 -9.76 -23.44 -1.90
N GLY A 166 -10.68 -23.22 -2.86
CA GLY A 166 -11.93 -22.48 -2.65
C GLY A 166 -13.15 -23.32 -2.27
N ARG A 167 -13.00 -24.62 -2.00
CA ARG A 167 -14.10 -25.50 -1.55
C ARG A 167 -13.60 -26.60 -0.61
N ALA A 168 -13.59 -26.32 0.67
CA ALA A 168 -13.81 -27.33 1.70
C ALA A 168 -14.90 -26.78 2.63
N ASN A 169 -15.90 -27.63 2.87
CA ASN A 169 -17.21 -27.35 3.49
C ASN A 169 -17.18 -26.54 4.78
#